data_AF-A0A7X7HX93-F1
#
_entry.id   AF-A0A7X7HX93-F1
#
_cell.length_a   1.000
_cell.length_b   1.000
_cell.length_c   1.000
_cell.angle_alpha   90.00
_cell.angle_beta   90.00
_cell.angle_gamma   90.00
#
_symmetry.space_group_name_H-M   'P 1'
#
loop_
_entity.id
_entity.type
_entity.pdbx_description
1 polymer ?
#
loop_
_entity_poly.entity_id
_entity_poly.type
_entity_poly.pdbx_seq_one_letter_code
_entity_poly.pdbx_strand_id
1 'polypeptide(L)'
;MVRNISILLVLALIVALPFLFRRETGVREWKPGDPVLVIITPMNEAIRHEFAMGFSRWHAQRHGAPVKVDWRNIGGTTEISRYLTSEFVSSFRAWWTAQGRPWRGDGASIILNKSFDPAKKPDGVEEADWAEQVAMYRAFRETDDPRAFSSQIDMYFGGGAYDGDNATRQGLLVPAWVPGKIPPGLIATGEGVELIPEGMSGEAWRTPTWYGTTLSTFGICYNRDRMKAQGIEQEPASWKDLADPRWFGTLGLADPTKSGSIAKAFETIVQVQCRKAVEAAGFGDKAGAFEAAIAAARLPPGELPDEVPAAYQDAVEQGWVNGLRLLQAIGANARYFTDSASKVPLDVGMGNAAAGLAIDFYGRFEAQVSNHGRGWDAMAYVTPRGESGVSADPISILRGAPRREIAVRFIEYLLSEDGQRLWCYRPGEPGGPEKYALQRFPIRRDFYPSANPAFQASYERHRPHTTDDLGAPTLDAYRLAEEYVYHPRWTAGHFGLLRDLVRAMCLDAGQELRKAWGAIVAAGGPAACPRALEALQRLPQVPEPLTWTSGLAMGKKYDRLDLLREWTLQYRAQYAEAARLAREEARP
;
A
#
# COMPACT_ATOMS: atom_id res chain seq x y z
N MET A 1 16.26 -42.16 46.19
CA MET A 1 17.27 -41.11 45.92
C MET A 1 17.62 -41.02 44.43
N VAL A 2 17.96 -42.13 43.76
CA VAL A 2 18.28 -42.19 42.32
C VAL A 2 17.19 -41.58 41.43
N ARG A 3 15.90 -41.87 41.67
CA ARG A 3 14.77 -41.31 40.89
C ARG A 3 14.73 -39.78 40.93
N ASN A 4 14.92 -39.18 42.09
CA ASN A 4 14.83 -37.73 42.24
C ASN A 4 16.05 -37.03 41.62
N ILE A 5 17.24 -37.64 41.72
CA ILE A 5 18.46 -37.17 41.06
C ILE A 5 18.32 -37.25 39.53
N SER A 6 17.71 -38.32 39.01
CA SER A 6 17.46 -38.50 37.57
C SER A 6 16.54 -37.41 37.02
N ILE A 7 15.47 -37.10 37.76
CA ILE A 7 14.51 -36.05 37.39
C ILE A 7 15.20 -34.68 37.39
N LEU A 8 15.98 -34.37 38.43
CA LEU A 8 16.72 -33.11 38.52
C LEU A 8 17.76 -32.95 37.40
N LEU A 9 18.45 -34.04 37.02
CA LEU A 9 19.38 -34.05 35.90
C LEU A 9 18.69 -33.81 34.55
N VAL A 10 17.54 -34.46 34.31
CA VAL A 10 16.74 -34.22 33.10
C VAL A 10 16.22 -32.79 33.06
N LEU A 11 15.76 -32.24 34.20
CA LEU A 11 15.29 -30.86 34.29
C LEU A 11 16.43 -29.86 34.02
N ALA A 12 17.61 -30.10 34.61
CA ALA A 12 18.80 -29.30 34.36
C ALA A 12 19.21 -29.37 32.90
N LEU A 13 19.12 -30.54 32.26
CA LEU A 13 19.41 -30.73 30.85
C LEU A 13 18.40 -29.98 29.96
N ILE A 14 17.10 -30.05 30.26
CA ILE A 14 16.04 -29.31 29.54
C ILE A 14 16.24 -27.80 29.68
N VAL A 15 16.64 -27.32 30.86
CA VAL A 15 16.94 -25.90 31.09
C VAL A 15 18.23 -25.49 30.38
N ALA A 16 19.26 -26.35 30.35
CA ALA A 16 20.56 -26.04 29.76
C ALA A 16 20.58 -26.15 28.23
N LEU A 17 19.79 -27.05 27.63
CA LEU A 17 19.76 -27.30 26.19
C LEU A 17 19.54 -26.02 25.36
N PRO A 18 18.56 -25.15 25.68
CA PRO A 18 18.35 -23.90 24.96
C PRO A 18 19.54 -22.93 25.02
N PHE A 19 20.35 -22.97 26.08
CA PHE A 19 21.55 -22.14 26.23
C PHE A 19 22.76 -22.74 25.49
N LEU A 20 22.90 -24.07 25.52
CA LEU A 20 23.94 -24.81 24.78
C LEU A 20 23.71 -24.75 23.27
N PHE A 21 22.45 -24.78 22.83
CA PHE A 21 22.06 -24.63 21.42
C PHE A 21 21.71 -23.20 21.03
N ARG A 22 21.94 -22.24 21.93
CA ARG A 22 21.82 -20.82 21.61
C ARG A 22 22.92 -20.52 20.60
N ARG A 23 22.56 -20.47 19.31
CA ARG A 23 23.44 -19.92 18.29
C ARG A 23 23.82 -18.52 18.76
N GLU A 24 25.11 -18.27 18.94
CA GLU A 24 25.64 -16.92 19.00
C GLU A 24 25.21 -16.25 17.70
N THR A 25 24.12 -15.49 17.74
CA THR A 25 23.84 -14.51 16.70
C THR A 25 25.08 -13.64 16.68
N GLY A 26 25.87 -13.66 15.60
CA GLY A 26 27.18 -13.00 15.47
C GLY A 26 27.18 -11.47 15.64
N VAL A 27 26.14 -10.91 16.25
CA VAL A 27 26.09 -9.59 16.84
C VAL A 27 26.80 -9.68 18.18
N ARG A 28 27.99 -9.08 18.25
CA ARG A 28 28.68 -8.75 19.50
C ARG A 28 27.67 -8.24 20.54
N GLU A 29 27.77 -8.70 21.80
CA GLU A 29 26.97 -8.12 22.90
C GLU A 29 27.14 -6.60 22.91
N TRP A 30 26.02 -5.89 22.72
CA TRP A 30 25.96 -4.44 22.60
C TRP A 30 26.59 -3.76 23.81
N LYS A 31 27.45 -2.78 23.56
CA LYS A 31 28.14 -2.04 24.61
C LYS A 31 27.46 -0.67 24.85
N PRO A 32 27.46 -0.17 26.10
CA PRO A 32 27.12 1.22 26.36
C PRO A 32 27.96 2.16 25.47
N GLY A 33 27.28 2.99 24.67
CA GLY A 33 27.92 3.91 23.71
C GLY A 33 27.87 3.48 22.25
N ASP A 34 27.44 2.25 21.93
CA ASP A 34 27.22 1.85 20.54
C ASP A 34 26.10 2.72 19.90
N PRO A 35 26.25 3.13 18.62
CA PRO A 35 25.28 3.99 17.96
C PRO A 35 23.91 3.31 17.81
N VAL A 36 22.85 4.05 18.14
CA VAL A 36 21.45 3.60 18.03
C VAL A 36 20.73 4.45 16.98
N LEU A 37 20.12 3.78 16.01
CA LEU A 37 19.23 4.38 15.01
C LEU A 37 17.78 4.07 15.38
N VAL A 38 16.95 5.10 15.57
CA VAL A 38 15.54 4.94 15.99
C VAL A 38 14.63 5.08 14.78
N ILE A 39 13.90 4.01 14.44
CA ILE A 39 13.04 3.96 13.26
C ILE A 39 11.61 3.66 13.67
N ILE A 40 10.67 4.52 13.28
CA ILE A 40 9.24 4.23 13.40
C ILE A 40 8.74 3.52 12.14
N THR A 41 7.99 2.44 12.30
CA THR A 41 7.60 1.59 11.16
C THR A 41 6.34 0.77 11.41
N PRO A 42 5.48 0.58 10.38
CA PRO A 42 4.39 -0.40 10.39
C PRO A 42 4.85 -1.77 9.87
N MET A 43 6.14 -1.94 9.54
CA MET A 43 6.65 -3.19 8.97
C MET A 43 6.63 -4.33 9.97
N ASN A 44 6.44 -5.55 9.46
CA ASN A 44 6.34 -6.75 10.26
C ASN A 44 7.70 -7.15 10.89
N GLU A 45 7.66 -8.14 11.80
CA GLU A 45 8.85 -8.60 12.52
C GLU A 45 9.94 -9.17 11.60
N ALA A 46 9.56 -9.85 10.52
CA ALA A 46 10.51 -10.45 9.59
C ALA A 46 11.43 -9.38 8.98
N ILE A 47 10.86 -8.29 8.46
CA ILE A 47 11.63 -7.19 7.87
C ILE A 47 12.51 -6.53 8.93
N ARG A 48 11.96 -6.21 10.11
CA ARG A 48 12.69 -5.56 11.19
C ARG A 48 13.90 -6.39 11.65
N HIS A 49 13.74 -7.70 11.74
CA HIS A 49 14.81 -8.62 12.12
C HIS A 49 15.92 -8.66 11.08
N GLU A 50 15.59 -8.98 9.82
CA GLU A 50 16.59 -9.16 8.75
C GLU A 50 17.36 -7.87 8.47
N PHE A 51 16.67 -6.72 8.44
CA PHE A 51 17.34 -5.43 8.20
C PHE A 51 18.16 -4.94 9.38
N ALA A 52 17.74 -5.19 10.62
CA ALA A 52 18.59 -4.85 11.78
C ALA A 52 19.91 -5.63 11.76
N MET A 53 19.84 -6.93 11.48
CA MET A 53 21.02 -7.80 11.39
C MET A 53 21.90 -7.45 10.20
N GLY A 54 21.30 -7.33 9.01
CA GLY A 54 22.01 -7.01 7.77
C GLY A 54 22.69 -5.65 7.83
N PHE A 55 21.98 -4.61 8.27
CA PHE A 55 22.56 -3.28 8.39
C PHE A 55 23.67 -3.21 9.43
N SER A 56 23.49 -3.88 10.58
CA SER A 56 24.50 -3.88 11.63
C SER A 56 25.83 -4.45 11.15
N ARG A 57 25.78 -5.58 10.43
CA ARG A 57 26.98 -6.19 9.80
C ARG A 57 27.56 -5.33 8.71
N TRP A 58 26.73 -4.84 7.79
CA TRP A 58 27.16 -3.98 6.69
C TRP A 58 27.85 -2.71 7.21
N HIS A 59 27.27 -2.07 8.22
CA HIS A 59 27.82 -0.86 8.82
C HIS A 59 29.12 -1.14 9.58
N ALA A 60 29.22 -2.29 10.28
CA ALA A 60 30.49 -2.69 10.92
C ALA A 60 31.61 -2.90 9.91
N GLN A 61 31.31 -3.51 8.76
CA GLN A 61 32.29 -3.76 7.70
C GLN A 61 32.73 -2.47 6.98
N ARG A 62 31.80 -1.55 6.69
CA ARG A 62 32.09 -0.32 5.92
C ARG A 62 32.52 0.87 6.77
N HIS A 63 32.02 0.97 7.99
CA HIS A 63 32.21 2.14 8.86
C HIS A 63 32.85 1.79 10.21
N GLY A 64 33.29 0.54 10.39
CA GLY A 64 34.12 0.11 11.53
C GLY A 64 33.37 -0.13 12.85
N ALA A 65 32.05 0.06 12.90
CA ALA A 65 31.24 -0.20 14.10
C ALA A 65 29.85 -0.71 13.73
N PRO A 66 29.24 -1.63 14.50
CA PRO A 66 27.85 -2.02 14.29
C PRO A 66 26.90 -0.89 14.73
N VAL A 67 25.70 -0.85 14.14
CA VAL A 67 24.60 0.02 14.60
C VAL A 67 23.47 -0.84 15.13
N LYS A 68 22.91 -0.43 16.27
CA LYS A 68 21.67 -1.00 16.79
C LYS A 68 20.48 -0.26 16.18
N VAL A 69 19.55 -1.00 15.59
CA VAL A 69 18.28 -0.42 15.15
C VAL A 69 17.23 -0.60 16.25
N ASP A 70 16.70 0.52 16.75
CA ASP A 70 15.60 0.56 17.71
C ASP A 70 14.29 0.80 16.95
N TRP A 71 13.50 -0.27 16.82
CA TRP A 71 12.26 -0.26 16.08
C TRP A 71 11.08 0.18 16.94
N ARG A 72 10.51 1.34 16.63
CA ARG A 72 9.27 1.84 17.22
C ARG A 72 8.07 1.33 16.42
N ASN A 73 7.38 0.35 16.97
CA ASN A 73 6.12 -0.15 16.43
C ASN A 73 4.99 0.26 17.37
N ILE A 74 4.15 1.18 16.89
CA ILE A 74 3.03 1.76 17.64
C ILE A 74 1.67 1.53 16.96
N GLY A 75 1.65 0.74 15.88
CA GLY A 75 0.44 0.49 15.09
C GLY A 75 0.66 0.67 13.59
N GLY A 76 -0.44 0.87 12.87
CA GLY A 76 -0.43 1.12 11.43
C GLY A 76 -0.01 2.55 11.09
N THR A 77 -0.06 2.87 9.80
CA THR A 77 0.39 4.18 9.29
C THR A 77 -0.44 5.34 9.81
N THR A 78 -1.72 5.11 10.10
CA THR A 78 -2.61 6.13 10.70
C THR A 78 -2.19 6.46 12.13
N GLU A 79 -1.88 5.45 12.96
CA GLU A 79 -1.38 5.64 14.32
C GLU A 79 0.00 6.32 14.31
N ILE A 80 0.89 5.91 13.39
CA ILE A 80 2.21 6.53 13.20
C ILE A 80 2.09 8.01 12.83
N SER A 81 1.24 8.34 11.85
CA SER A 81 1.03 9.73 11.44
C SER A 81 0.52 10.59 12.60
N ARG A 82 -0.50 10.11 13.34
CA ARG A 82 -1.04 10.83 14.51
C ARG A 82 0.03 11.04 15.58
N TYR A 83 0.79 10.00 15.91
CA TYR A 83 1.87 10.08 16.87
C TYR A 83 2.92 11.11 16.46
N LEU A 84 3.45 11.02 15.23
CA LEU A 84 4.45 11.95 14.72
C LEU A 84 3.94 13.40 14.74
N THR A 85 2.71 13.64 14.27
CA THR A 85 2.12 15.00 14.31
C THR A 85 2.01 15.54 15.73
N SER A 86 1.63 14.71 16.70
CA SER A 86 1.55 15.12 18.11
C SER A 86 2.93 15.48 18.68
N GLU A 87 3.94 14.63 18.45
CA GLU A 87 5.30 14.85 18.94
C GLU A 87 5.92 16.12 18.32
N PHE A 88 5.78 16.31 17.02
CA PHE A 88 6.30 17.51 16.35
C PHE A 88 5.59 18.78 16.80
N VAL A 89 4.25 18.78 16.93
CA VAL A 89 3.50 19.94 17.43
C VAL A 89 3.94 20.29 18.86
N SER A 90 4.06 19.29 19.73
CA SER A 90 4.47 19.48 21.12
C SER A 90 5.90 20.04 21.23
N SER A 91 6.85 19.41 20.54
CA SER A 91 8.26 19.82 20.56
C SER A 91 8.47 21.20 19.92
N PHE A 92 7.86 21.46 18.77
CA PHE A 92 7.93 22.77 18.11
C PHE A 92 7.29 23.86 18.97
N ARG A 93 6.13 23.59 19.59
CA ARG A 93 5.48 24.54 20.50
C ARG A 93 6.42 24.92 21.65
N ALA A 94 7.05 23.94 22.29
CA ALA A 94 7.99 24.21 23.38
C ALA A 94 9.14 25.11 22.92
N TRP A 95 9.79 24.77 21.81
CA TRP A 95 10.86 25.57 21.20
C TRP A 95 10.42 26.99 20.80
N TRP A 96 9.23 27.11 20.22
CA TRP A 96 8.65 28.39 19.82
C TRP A 96 8.40 29.31 21.03
N THR A 97 7.78 28.76 22.08
CA THR A 97 7.50 29.52 23.31
C THR A 97 8.74 29.87 24.10
N ALA A 98 9.78 29.02 24.07
CA ALA A 98 11.06 29.29 24.73
C ALA A 98 11.79 30.51 24.13
N GLN A 99 11.47 30.89 22.90
CA GLN A 99 11.98 32.10 22.24
C GLN A 99 11.16 33.36 22.58
N GLY A 100 10.25 33.29 23.55
CA GLY A 100 9.39 34.41 23.93
C GLY A 100 8.23 34.69 22.96
N ARG A 101 7.95 33.77 22.03
CA ARG A 101 6.87 33.91 21.05
C ARG A 101 5.59 33.22 21.56
N PRO A 102 4.42 33.87 21.55
CA PRO A 102 3.19 33.24 22.02
C PRO A 102 2.78 32.08 21.11
N TRP A 103 2.21 31.03 21.72
CA TRP A 103 1.61 29.93 20.95
C TRP A 103 0.17 30.27 20.58
N ARG A 104 -0.14 30.19 19.28
CA ARG A 104 -1.49 30.44 18.77
C ARG A 104 -2.40 29.23 18.95
N GLY A 105 -3.70 29.46 19.12
CA GLY A 105 -4.70 28.38 19.25
C GLY A 105 -4.77 27.47 18.00
N ASP A 106 -4.52 28.04 16.82
CA ASP A 106 -4.49 27.37 15.52
C ASP A 106 -3.07 26.95 15.07
N GLY A 107 -2.05 27.10 15.94
CA GLY A 107 -0.64 26.88 15.58
C GLY A 107 -0.34 25.50 15.01
N ALA A 108 -0.97 24.45 15.56
CA ALA A 108 -0.84 23.08 15.05
C ALA A 108 -1.40 22.95 13.63
N SER A 109 -2.56 23.56 13.38
CA SER A 109 -3.19 23.59 12.05
C SER A 109 -2.34 24.35 11.04
N ILE A 110 -1.70 25.45 11.44
CA ILE A 110 -0.79 26.23 10.58
C ILE A 110 0.43 25.40 10.18
N ILE A 111 1.19 24.87 11.16
CA ILE A 111 2.46 24.19 10.83
C ILE A 111 2.25 22.87 10.10
N LEU A 112 1.12 22.19 10.27
CA LEU A 112 0.82 20.93 9.56
C LEU A 112 -0.04 21.13 8.30
N ASN A 113 -0.37 22.37 7.93
CA ASN A 113 -1.19 22.64 6.76
C ASN A 113 -0.45 22.22 5.48
N LYS A 114 -1.03 21.27 4.74
CA LYS A 114 -0.47 20.69 3.52
C LYS A 114 -0.59 21.60 2.29
N SER A 115 -1.48 22.59 2.35
CA SER A 115 -1.85 23.46 1.23
C SER A 115 -1.61 24.94 1.55
N PHE A 116 -0.87 25.24 2.62
CA PHE A 116 -0.57 26.61 2.99
C PHE A 116 0.42 27.22 2.01
N ASP A 117 0.00 28.29 1.36
CA ASP A 117 0.82 29.07 0.43
C ASP A 117 1.21 30.40 1.09
N PRO A 118 2.46 30.57 1.55
CA PRO A 118 2.89 31.80 2.20
C PRO A 118 2.91 33.02 1.25
N ALA A 119 2.77 32.82 -0.06
CA ALA A 119 2.69 33.90 -1.05
C ALA A 119 1.25 34.36 -1.33
N LYS A 120 0.23 33.61 -0.89
CA LYS A 120 -1.17 33.89 -1.19
C LYS A 120 -2.00 34.08 0.08
N LYS A 121 -2.08 35.33 0.55
CA LYS A 121 -2.90 35.71 1.70
C LYS A 121 -4.39 35.49 1.39
N PRO A 122 -5.15 34.79 2.25
CA PRO A 122 -6.60 34.69 2.10
C PRO A 122 -7.31 36.04 2.30
N ASP A 123 -8.47 36.20 1.65
CA ASP A 123 -9.34 37.35 1.86
C ASP A 123 -9.90 37.34 3.30
N GLY A 124 -10.00 38.51 3.93
CA GLY A 124 -10.52 38.65 5.29
C GLY A 124 -9.55 38.29 6.42
N VAL A 125 -8.30 37.89 6.12
CA VAL A 125 -7.25 37.71 7.13
C VAL A 125 -6.43 39.00 7.25
N GLU A 126 -6.31 39.53 8.48
CA GLU A 126 -5.52 40.73 8.79
C GLU A 126 -4.03 40.52 8.49
N GLU A 127 -3.34 41.58 8.05
CA GLU A 127 -1.95 41.49 7.57
C GLU A 127 -0.99 41.02 8.67
N ALA A 128 -1.17 41.52 9.90
CA ALA A 128 -0.34 41.13 11.04
C ALA A 128 -0.56 39.66 11.44
N ASP A 129 -1.81 39.19 11.37
CA ASP A 129 -2.16 37.80 11.65
C ASP A 129 -1.54 36.87 10.60
N TRP A 130 -1.69 37.23 9.32
CA TRP A 130 -1.09 36.49 8.21
C TRP A 130 0.44 36.41 8.32
N ALA A 131 1.11 37.52 8.63
CA ALA A 131 2.55 37.55 8.82
C ALA A 131 3.01 36.59 9.93
N GLU A 132 2.25 36.48 11.03
CA GLU A 132 2.53 35.51 12.10
C GLU A 132 2.33 34.06 11.64
N GLN A 133 1.23 33.78 10.93
CA GLN A 133 0.97 32.45 10.35
C GLN A 133 2.12 32.02 9.42
N VAL A 134 2.54 32.91 8.51
CA VAL A 134 3.67 32.69 7.60
C VAL A 134 4.96 32.46 8.38
N ALA A 135 5.25 33.26 9.40
CA ALA A 135 6.45 33.13 10.20
C ALA A 135 6.49 31.79 10.96
N MET A 136 5.36 31.34 11.50
CA MET A 136 5.26 30.04 12.19
C MET A 136 5.39 28.87 11.21
N TYR A 137 4.72 28.94 10.07
CA TYR A 137 4.79 27.95 9.00
C TYR A 137 6.22 27.78 8.47
N ARG A 138 6.92 28.88 8.21
CA ARG A 138 8.32 28.89 7.74
C ARG A 138 9.27 28.37 8.81
N ALA A 139 9.17 28.86 10.05
CA ALA A 139 10.04 28.42 11.14
C ALA A 139 10.01 26.90 11.35
N PHE A 140 8.84 26.27 11.24
CA PHE A 140 8.73 24.81 11.31
C PHE A 140 9.47 24.11 10.14
N ARG A 141 9.31 24.61 8.90
CA ARG A 141 9.84 23.95 7.69
C ARG A 141 11.31 24.26 7.38
N GLU A 142 11.81 25.38 7.87
CA GLU A 142 13.19 25.84 7.62
C GLU A 142 14.15 25.39 8.72
N THR A 143 13.64 24.93 9.87
CA THR A 143 14.46 24.40 10.97
C THR A 143 14.59 22.88 10.83
N ASP A 144 15.81 22.40 10.60
CA ASP A 144 16.18 20.97 10.65
C ASP A 144 17.34 20.78 11.65
N ASP A 145 17.07 21.05 12.93
CA ASP A 145 18.04 20.92 14.02
C ASP A 145 17.42 20.16 15.21
N PRO A 146 17.93 18.97 15.57
CA PRO A 146 17.42 18.21 16.72
C PRO A 146 17.50 18.96 18.06
N ARG A 147 18.36 19.98 18.18
CA ARG A 147 18.49 20.82 19.39
C ARG A 147 17.41 21.90 19.47
N ALA A 148 16.82 22.27 18.33
CA ALA A 148 15.69 23.17 18.28
C ALA A 148 14.42 22.43 18.68
N PHE A 149 13.99 21.48 17.85
CA PHE A 149 12.89 20.57 18.16
C PHE A 149 13.06 19.25 17.42
N SER A 150 12.51 18.17 17.97
CA SER A 150 12.64 16.83 17.40
C SER A 150 11.60 15.90 17.98
N SER A 151 11.16 14.93 17.17
CA SER A 151 10.39 13.77 17.66
C SER A 151 11.25 12.74 18.40
N GLN A 152 12.58 12.93 18.45
CA GLN A 152 13.58 11.97 18.95
C GLN A 152 13.69 10.66 18.14
N ILE A 153 12.94 10.57 17.03
CA ILE A 153 12.96 9.47 16.06
C ILE A 153 13.71 9.94 14.82
N ASP A 154 14.55 9.07 14.27
CA ASP A 154 15.41 9.41 13.14
C ASP A 154 14.70 9.24 11.80
N MET A 155 13.90 8.18 11.67
CA MET A 155 13.36 7.74 10.37
C MET A 155 11.93 7.22 10.45
N TYR A 156 11.20 7.38 9.34
CA TYR A 156 9.93 6.70 9.08
C TYR A 156 10.12 5.71 7.93
N PHE A 157 9.89 4.42 8.20
CA PHE A 157 10.07 3.33 7.22
C PHE A 157 8.76 2.58 6.96
N GLY A 158 8.21 2.68 5.75
CA GLY A 158 6.97 2.03 5.30
C GLY A 158 5.79 2.99 5.13
N GLY A 159 4.62 2.44 4.81
CA GLY A 159 3.36 3.18 4.64
C GLY A 159 2.99 3.59 3.21
N GLY A 160 3.75 3.15 2.21
CA GLY A 160 3.49 3.46 0.80
C GLY A 160 3.67 4.95 0.46
N ALA A 161 3.69 5.25 -0.85
CA ALA A 161 3.95 6.60 -1.36
C ALA A 161 3.00 7.68 -0.80
N TYR A 162 1.71 7.35 -0.61
CA TYR A 162 0.71 8.29 -0.08
C TYR A 162 1.08 8.84 1.31
N ASP A 163 1.53 7.97 2.22
CA ASP A 163 1.90 8.38 3.58
C ASP A 163 3.21 9.18 3.58
N GLY A 164 4.17 8.80 2.72
CA GLY A 164 5.40 9.57 2.47
C GLY A 164 5.09 10.98 1.98
N ASP A 165 4.28 11.11 0.92
CA ASP A 165 3.89 12.40 0.34
C ASP A 165 3.11 13.28 1.33
N ASN A 166 2.24 12.68 2.14
CA ASN A 166 1.53 13.40 3.19
C ASN A 166 2.48 13.95 4.24
N ALA A 167 3.42 13.14 4.72
CA ALA A 167 4.41 13.57 5.70
C ALA A 167 5.33 14.66 5.12
N THR A 168 5.69 14.57 3.83
CA THR A 168 6.40 15.63 3.11
C THR A 168 5.61 16.94 3.08
N ARG A 169 4.33 16.91 2.67
CA ARG A 169 3.48 18.12 2.62
C ARG A 169 3.23 18.74 4.01
N GLN A 170 3.19 17.93 5.05
CA GLN A 170 3.13 18.38 6.44
C GLN A 170 4.46 18.97 6.94
N GLY A 171 5.54 18.86 6.17
CA GLY A 171 6.86 19.34 6.52
C GLY A 171 7.60 18.43 7.49
N LEU A 172 7.14 17.20 7.74
CA LEU A 172 7.73 16.28 8.72
C LEU A 172 9.01 15.61 8.21
N LEU A 173 9.16 15.50 6.89
CA LEU A 173 10.29 14.84 6.24
C LEU A 173 11.29 15.87 5.71
N VAL A 174 12.56 15.47 5.66
CA VAL A 174 13.67 16.25 5.09
C VAL A 174 14.44 15.42 4.06
N PRO A 175 15.01 16.02 3.01
CA PRO A 175 15.80 15.29 2.02
C PRO A 175 16.96 14.56 2.68
N ALA A 176 17.27 13.34 2.24
CA ALA A 176 18.40 12.59 2.78
C ALA A 176 19.74 13.20 2.34
N TRP A 177 19.80 13.63 1.08
CA TRP A 177 20.95 14.30 0.47
C TRP A 177 20.57 15.68 -0.04
N VAL A 178 21.57 16.55 -0.18
CA VAL A 178 21.44 17.79 -0.95
C VAL A 178 21.07 17.42 -2.41
N PRO A 179 20.19 18.18 -3.09
CA PRO A 179 19.86 17.92 -4.48
C PRO A 179 21.12 17.73 -5.36
N GLY A 180 21.14 16.64 -6.13
CA GLY A 180 22.29 16.28 -6.98
C GLY A 180 23.50 15.69 -6.24
N LYS A 181 23.40 15.38 -4.94
CA LYS A 181 24.47 14.80 -4.12
C LYS A 181 24.15 13.40 -3.59
N ILE A 182 23.32 12.65 -4.30
CA ILE A 182 23.07 11.23 -4.01
C ILE A 182 24.34 10.44 -4.35
N PRO A 183 24.78 9.48 -3.52
CA PRO A 183 25.98 8.68 -3.79
C PRO A 183 25.93 8.00 -5.16
N PRO A 184 27.05 8.00 -5.92
CA PRO A 184 27.12 7.33 -7.22
C PRO A 184 26.92 5.81 -7.05
N GLY A 185 26.24 5.17 -8.00
CA GLY A 185 25.95 3.73 -7.96
C GLY A 185 24.73 3.35 -7.11
N LEU A 186 24.07 4.31 -6.46
CA LEU A 186 22.91 4.04 -5.60
C LEU A 186 21.59 4.02 -6.37
N ILE A 187 21.27 5.13 -7.04
CA ILE A 187 20.06 5.28 -7.87
C ILE A 187 20.34 5.23 -9.37
N ALA A 188 21.61 5.41 -9.76
CA ALA A 188 22.10 5.31 -11.13
C ALA A 188 23.54 4.79 -11.10
N THR A 189 23.94 4.09 -12.16
CA THR A 189 25.31 3.63 -12.38
C THR A 189 26.28 4.80 -12.52
N GLY A 190 27.59 4.54 -12.47
CA GLY A 190 28.62 5.58 -12.70
C GLY A 190 28.53 6.25 -14.08
N GLU A 191 27.90 5.59 -15.06
CA GLU A 191 27.66 6.10 -16.42
C GLU A 191 26.31 6.82 -16.55
N GLY A 192 25.54 6.97 -15.46
CA GLY A 192 24.26 7.67 -15.44
C GLY A 192 23.06 6.82 -15.85
N VAL A 193 23.22 5.52 -16.13
CA VAL A 193 22.09 4.62 -16.38
C VAL A 193 21.31 4.40 -15.09
N GLU A 194 20.00 4.67 -15.08
CA GLU A 194 19.17 4.55 -13.89
C GLU A 194 19.09 3.10 -13.37
N LEU A 195 19.34 2.95 -12.06
CA LEU A 195 19.11 1.73 -11.30
C LEU A 195 17.74 1.79 -10.59
N ILE A 196 17.32 2.98 -10.15
CA ILE A 196 16.05 3.22 -9.47
C ILE A 196 15.45 4.50 -10.07
N PRO A 197 14.45 4.39 -10.97
CA PRO A 197 13.82 5.56 -11.58
C PRO A 197 13.02 6.37 -10.55
N GLU A 198 12.68 7.63 -10.89
CA GLU A 198 11.83 8.49 -10.04
C GLU A 198 10.44 7.90 -9.80
N GLY A 199 9.93 7.21 -10.80
CA GLY A 199 8.65 6.56 -10.81
C GLY A 199 8.45 5.85 -12.13
N MET A 200 7.38 5.08 -12.21
CA MET A 200 7.00 4.39 -13.43
C MET A 200 5.48 4.37 -13.52
N SER A 201 4.96 4.61 -14.73
CA SER A 201 3.53 4.43 -15.04
C SER A 201 2.57 5.12 -14.08
N GLY A 202 2.88 6.36 -13.69
CA GLY A 202 2.04 7.19 -12.83
C GLY A 202 2.21 6.98 -11.32
N GLU A 203 3.10 6.07 -10.90
CA GLU A 203 3.44 5.85 -9.49
C GLU A 203 4.84 6.39 -9.19
N ALA A 204 4.98 7.19 -8.13
CA ALA A 204 6.28 7.64 -7.65
C ALA A 204 7.00 6.51 -6.92
N TRP A 205 8.29 6.34 -7.18
CA TRP A 205 9.16 5.38 -6.52
C TRP A 205 10.24 6.05 -5.68
N ARG A 206 10.59 7.30 -5.98
CA ARG A 206 11.40 8.15 -5.10
C ARG A 206 11.03 9.61 -5.29
N THR A 207 11.21 10.38 -4.23
CA THR A 207 11.09 11.85 -4.22
C THR A 207 12.33 12.44 -3.56
N PRO A 208 12.49 13.77 -3.50
CA PRO A 208 13.60 14.36 -2.75
C PRO A 208 13.62 13.96 -1.25
N THR A 209 12.46 13.69 -0.66
CA THR A 209 12.27 13.48 0.79
C THR A 209 12.09 12.04 1.22
N TRP A 210 11.74 11.14 0.30
CA TRP A 210 11.54 9.73 0.60
C TRP A 210 11.97 8.86 -0.58
N TYR A 211 12.44 7.64 -0.30
CA TYR A 211 12.98 6.72 -1.30
C TYR A 211 12.29 5.37 -1.19
N GLY A 212 11.80 4.82 -2.30
CA GLY A 212 11.29 3.47 -2.37
C GLY A 212 12.39 2.45 -2.11
N THR A 213 12.10 1.45 -1.29
CA THR A 213 13.09 0.43 -0.86
C THR A 213 12.80 -0.95 -1.44
N THR A 214 11.55 -1.19 -1.79
CA THR A 214 11.01 -2.43 -2.37
C THR A 214 9.75 -2.06 -3.12
N LEU A 215 9.40 -2.87 -4.11
CA LEU A 215 8.16 -2.75 -4.87
C LEU A 215 7.11 -3.72 -4.34
N SER A 216 5.85 -3.34 -4.49
CA SER A 216 4.69 -4.14 -4.13
C SER A 216 3.63 -4.08 -5.23
N THR A 217 2.98 -5.21 -5.44
CA THR A 217 1.84 -5.41 -6.32
C THR A 217 0.63 -5.92 -5.53
N PHE A 218 -0.54 -5.80 -6.11
CA PHE A 218 -1.79 -6.32 -5.57
C PHE A 218 -2.30 -7.43 -6.46
N GLY A 219 -2.78 -8.51 -5.86
CA GLY A 219 -3.19 -9.67 -6.62
C GLY A 219 -4.17 -10.55 -5.89
N ILE A 220 -4.27 -11.77 -6.41
CA ILE A 220 -5.26 -12.76 -6.01
C ILE A 220 -4.50 -13.93 -5.42
N CYS A 221 -4.79 -14.24 -4.16
CA CYS A 221 -4.44 -15.53 -3.59
C CYS A 221 -5.62 -16.50 -3.74
N TYR A 222 -5.35 -17.75 -4.07
CA TYR A 222 -6.39 -18.77 -4.27
C TYR A 222 -5.92 -20.16 -3.85
N ASN A 223 -6.88 -21.02 -3.53
CA ASN A 223 -6.68 -22.39 -3.09
C ASN A 223 -7.27 -23.37 -4.11
N ARG A 224 -6.41 -24.17 -4.75
CA ARG A 224 -6.76 -25.12 -5.81
C ARG A 224 -7.66 -26.25 -5.33
N ASP A 225 -7.48 -26.70 -4.09
CA ASP A 225 -8.34 -27.74 -3.51
C ASP A 225 -9.78 -27.22 -3.35
N ARG A 226 -9.93 -25.95 -2.95
CA ARG A 226 -11.24 -25.29 -2.82
C ARG A 226 -11.87 -24.98 -4.18
N MET A 227 -11.09 -24.53 -5.15
CA MET A 227 -11.55 -24.34 -6.52
C MET A 227 -12.11 -25.64 -7.12
N LYS A 228 -11.37 -26.75 -6.97
CA LYS A 228 -11.81 -28.06 -7.42
C LYS A 228 -13.11 -28.49 -6.75
N ALA A 229 -13.25 -28.26 -5.44
CA ALA A 229 -14.49 -28.54 -4.71
C ALA A 229 -15.69 -27.71 -5.17
N GLN A 230 -15.46 -26.58 -5.84
CA GLN A 230 -16.48 -25.67 -6.36
C GLN A 230 -16.73 -25.80 -7.87
N GLY A 231 -16.03 -26.70 -8.56
CA GLY A 231 -16.11 -26.81 -10.02
C GLY A 231 -15.52 -25.59 -10.75
N ILE A 232 -14.51 -24.95 -10.15
CA ILE A 232 -13.76 -23.86 -10.76
C ILE A 232 -12.48 -24.47 -11.33
N GLU A 233 -12.41 -24.60 -12.65
CA GLU A 233 -11.30 -25.26 -13.36
C GLU A 233 -10.16 -24.30 -13.71
N GLN A 234 -10.47 -23.02 -13.88
CA GLN A 234 -9.51 -22.00 -14.32
C GLN A 234 -9.05 -21.17 -13.13
N GLU A 235 -7.74 -21.06 -12.97
CA GLU A 235 -7.11 -20.15 -12.01
C GLU A 235 -7.45 -18.70 -12.37
N PRO A 236 -7.77 -17.86 -11.36
CA PRO A 236 -8.06 -16.46 -11.63
C PRO A 236 -6.81 -15.76 -12.16
N ALA A 237 -6.95 -14.96 -13.22
CA ALA A 237 -5.87 -14.18 -13.81
C ALA A 237 -6.22 -12.68 -13.90
N SER A 238 -7.48 -12.32 -13.69
CA SER A 238 -8.02 -10.95 -13.67
C SER A 238 -8.91 -10.73 -12.45
N TRP A 239 -9.03 -9.48 -12.02
CA TRP A 239 -10.01 -9.11 -10.99
C TRP A 239 -11.44 -9.48 -11.36
N LYS A 240 -11.77 -9.46 -12.66
CA LYS A 240 -13.11 -9.82 -13.16
C LYS A 240 -13.46 -11.27 -12.85
N ASP A 241 -12.48 -12.16 -12.78
CA ASP A 241 -12.73 -13.59 -12.55
C ASP A 241 -13.36 -13.84 -11.18
N LEU A 242 -13.06 -12.99 -10.19
CA LEU A 242 -13.66 -13.06 -8.85
C LEU A 242 -15.14 -12.64 -8.80
N ALA A 243 -15.66 -12.04 -9.88
CA ALA A 243 -17.09 -11.71 -10.00
C ALA A 243 -17.94 -12.88 -10.54
N ASP A 244 -17.33 -13.99 -10.95
CA ASP A 244 -18.06 -15.19 -11.38
C ASP A 244 -18.93 -15.74 -10.22
N PRO A 245 -20.24 -15.98 -10.43
CA PRO A 245 -21.14 -16.56 -9.42
C PRO A 245 -20.65 -17.86 -8.75
N ARG A 246 -19.77 -18.63 -9.40
CA ARG A 246 -19.20 -19.86 -8.82
C ARG A 246 -18.36 -19.60 -7.57
N TRP A 247 -17.85 -18.38 -7.39
CA TRP A 247 -17.15 -17.98 -6.17
C TRP A 247 -18.08 -17.63 -5.00
N PHE A 248 -19.40 -17.71 -5.18
CA PHE A 248 -20.36 -17.22 -4.20
C PHE A 248 -20.16 -17.78 -2.78
N GLY A 249 -20.01 -16.86 -1.82
CA GLY A 249 -19.88 -17.17 -0.39
C GLY A 249 -18.52 -17.73 0.01
N THR A 250 -17.50 -17.57 -0.83
CA THR A 250 -16.22 -18.27 -0.67
C THR A 250 -14.99 -17.37 -0.77
N LEU A 251 -15.16 -16.10 -1.16
CA LEU A 251 -14.08 -15.13 -1.18
C LEU A 251 -13.79 -14.56 0.22
N GLY A 252 -12.53 -14.52 0.61
CA GLY A 252 -12.06 -13.76 1.77
C GLY A 252 -11.72 -12.34 1.35
N LEU A 253 -12.41 -11.35 1.92
CA LEU A 253 -12.14 -9.93 1.67
C LEU A 253 -11.80 -9.21 2.97
N ALA A 254 -11.22 -8.02 2.87
CA ALA A 254 -10.90 -7.18 4.01
C ALA A 254 -11.54 -5.79 3.89
N ASP A 255 -11.84 -5.18 5.03
CA ASP A 255 -12.46 -3.86 5.13
C ASP A 255 -11.48 -2.78 4.62
N PRO A 256 -11.77 -2.09 3.51
CA PRO A 256 -10.89 -1.06 2.97
C PRO A 256 -10.85 0.19 3.87
N THR A 257 -11.78 0.35 4.81
CA THR A 257 -11.72 1.41 5.82
C THR A 257 -10.66 1.13 6.89
N LYS A 258 -10.21 -0.13 7.03
CA LYS A 258 -9.19 -0.57 8.00
C LYS A 258 -7.85 -0.92 7.35
N SER A 259 -7.84 -1.33 6.09
CA SER A 259 -6.62 -1.70 5.36
C SER A 259 -6.35 -0.76 4.18
N GLY A 260 -5.23 -0.03 4.24
CA GLY A 260 -4.77 0.83 3.13
C GLY A 260 -4.40 0.06 1.87
N SER A 261 -3.77 -1.12 2.01
CA SER A 261 -3.42 -1.98 0.87
C SER A 261 -4.64 -2.49 0.12
N ILE A 262 -5.70 -2.85 0.85
CA ILE A 262 -6.95 -3.34 0.25
C ILE A 262 -7.76 -2.20 -0.35
N ALA A 263 -7.75 -1.02 0.28
CA ALA A 263 -8.31 0.19 -0.32
C ALA A 263 -7.63 0.51 -1.66
N LYS A 264 -6.30 0.40 -1.74
CA LYS A 264 -5.55 0.57 -3.00
C LYS A 264 -5.87 -0.51 -4.02
N ALA A 265 -5.97 -1.78 -3.63
CA ALA A 265 -6.37 -2.85 -4.54
C ALA A 265 -7.78 -2.62 -5.14
N PHE A 266 -8.75 -2.18 -4.32
CA PHE A 266 -10.08 -1.81 -4.81
C PHE A 266 -10.06 -0.58 -5.72
N GLU A 267 -9.25 0.44 -5.41
CA GLU A 267 -9.05 1.58 -6.31
C GLU A 267 -8.47 1.13 -7.66
N THR A 268 -7.48 0.24 -7.65
CA THR A 268 -6.87 -0.31 -8.86
C THR A 268 -7.91 -1.04 -9.74
N ILE A 269 -8.84 -1.79 -9.14
CA ILE A 269 -9.95 -2.40 -9.89
C ILE A 269 -10.76 -1.32 -10.64
N VAL A 270 -11.04 -0.18 -10.01
CA VAL A 270 -11.76 0.93 -10.65
C VAL A 270 -10.92 1.59 -11.74
N GLN A 271 -9.64 1.87 -11.49
CA GLN A 271 -8.69 2.39 -12.48
C GLN A 271 -8.62 1.51 -13.74
N VAL A 272 -8.57 0.19 -13.57
CA VAL A 272 -8.55 -0.76 -14.69
C VAL A 272 -9.84 -0.69 -15.51
N GLN A 273 -11.00 -0.51 -14.86
CA GLN A 273 -12.26 -0.35 -15.59
C GLN A 273 -12.35 1.02 -16.30
N CYS A 274 -11.82 2.10 -15.71
CA CYS A 274 -11.61 3.38 -16.40
C CYS A 274 -10.77 3.20 -17.66
N ARG A 275 -9.60 2.55 -17.55
CA ARG A 275 -8.73 2.28 -18.70
C ARG A 275 -9.46 1.50 -19.78
N LYS A 276 -10.12 0.39 -19.42
CA LYS A 276 -10.86 -0.46 -20.37
C LYS A 276 -11.95 0.32 -21.11
N ALA A 277 -12.66 1.22 -20.43
CA ALA A 277 -13.68 2.05 -21.05
C ALA A 277 -13.07 3.12 -21.99
N VAL A 278 -11.97 3.75 -21.58
CA VAL A 278 -11.19 4.71 -22.38
C VAL A 278 -10.62 4.06 -23.65
N GLU A 279 -10.06 2.84 -23.53
CA GLU A 279 -9.59 2.04 -24.65
C GLU A 279 -10.73 1.66 -25.60
N ALA A 280 -11.86 1.21 -25.06
CA ALA A 280 -13.05 0.88 -25.86
C ALA A 280 -13.64 2.10 -26.60
N ALA A 281 -13.48 3.30 -26.05
CA ALA A 281 -13.85 4.56 -26.69
C ALA A 281 -12.81 5.06 -27.71
N GLY A 282 -11.70 4.34 -27.92
CA GLY A 282 -10.67 4.68 -28.90
C GLY A 282 -9.65 5.72 -28.42
N PHE A 283 -9.53 5.93 -27.10
CA PHE A 283 -8.65 6.96 -26.52
C PHE A 283 -7.43 6.40 -25.77
N GLY A 284 -7.19 5.08 -25.78
CA GLY A 284 -6.10 4.44 -25.03
C GLY A 284 -4.73 5.14 -25.17
N ASP A 285 -4.21 5.26 -26.39
CA ASP A 285 -2.90 5.88 -26.66
C ASP A 285 -2.87 7.41 -26.41
N LYS A 286 -4.04 8.05 -26.29
CA LYS A 286 -4.19 9.50 -26.10
C LYS A 286 -4.43 9.89 -24.65
N ALA A 287 -4.77 8.93 -23.78
CA ALA A 287 -5.14 9.18 -22.40
C ALA A 287 -4.08 10.00 -21.65
N GLY A 288 -2.81 9.62 -21.77
CA GLY A 288 -1.70 10.36 -21.15
C GLY A 288 -1.61 11.84 -21.59
N ALA A 289 -1.78 12.10 -22.88
CA ALA A 289 -1.74 13.47 -23.41
C ALA A 289 -2.95 14.30 -22.94
N PHE A 290 -4.14 13.70 -22.92
CA PHE A 290 -5.34 14.38 -22.41
C PHE A 290 -5.24 14.66 -20.91
N GLU A 291 -4.78 13.71 -20.10
CA GLU A 291 -4.58 13.94 -18.66
C GLU A 291 -3.55 15.05 -18.40
N ALA A 292 -2.48 15.13 -19.19
CA ALA A 292 -1.50 16.20 -19.10
C ALA A 292 -2.10 17.57 -19.46
N ALA A 293 -2.90 17.65 -20.53
CA ALA A 293 -3.60 18.87 -20.92
C ALA A 293 -4.59 19.34 -19.83
N ILE A 294 -5.39 18.44 -19.27
CA ILE A 294 -6.32 18.74 -18.18
C ILE A 294 -5.56 19.29 -16.95
N ALA A 295 -4.46 18.63 -16.56
CA ALA A 295 -3.66 19.06 -15.43
C ALA A 295 -3.03 20.45 -15.64
N ALA A 296 -2.59 20.75 -16.87
CA ALA A 296 -2.01 22.04 -17.24
C ALA A 296 -3.04 23.17 -17.24
N ALA A 297 -4.27 22.90 -17.70
CA ALA A 297 -5.33 23.89 -17.83
C ALA A 297 -5.82 24.43 -16.46
N ARG A 298 -5.72 23.62 -15.38
CA ARG A 298 -6.15 23.97 -14.01
C ARG A 298 -7.61 24.47 -13.93
N LEU A 299 -8.46 23.94 -14.81
CA LEU A 299 -9.88 24.27 -14.84
C LEU A 299 -10.62 23.68 -13.62
N PRO A 300 -11.79 24.24 -13.24
CA PRO A 300 -12.65 23.65 -12.21
C PRO A 300 -13.02 22.19 -12.52
N PRO A 301 -13.30 21.35 -11.50
CA PRO A 301 -13.77 19.98 -11.71
C PRO A 301 -15.01 19.94 -12.61
N GLY A 302 -14.94 19.17 -13.70
CA GLY A 302 -16.02 19.02 -14.69
C GLY A 302 -15.84 19.88 -15.94
N GLU A 303 -14.90 20.84 -15.95
CA GLU A 303 -14.51 21.59 -17.15
C GLU A 303 -13.29 20.93 -17.82
N LEU A 304 -13.30 20.87 -19.15
CA LEU A 304 -12.24 20.28 -19.96
C LEU A 304 -11.65 21.36 -20.88
N PRO A 305 -10.33 21.31 -21.15
CA PRO A 305 -9.73 22.15 -22.18
C PRO A 305 -10.24 21.72 -23.57
N ASP A 306 -10.27 22.67 -24.52
CA ASP A 306 -10.87 22.46 -25.85
C ASP A 306 -10.28 21.27 -26.62
N GLU A 307 -8.99 20.96 -26.42
CA GLU A 307 -8.31 19.84 -27.04
C GLU A 307 -8.72 18.45 -26.51
N VAL A 308 -9.45 18.38 -25.39
CA VAL A 308 -9.90 17.12 -24.77
C VAL A 308 -11.37 16.86 -25.10
N PRO A 309 -11.70 15.81 -25.87
CA PRO A 309 -13.09 15.51 -26.23
C PRO A 309 -13.93 15.19 -25.00
N ALA A 310 -15.18 15.69 -24.94
CA ALA A 310 -16.14 15.31 -23.88
C ALA A 310 -16.34 13.78 -23.79
N ALA A 311 -16.33 13.09 -24.94
CA ALA A 311 -16.43 11.62 -25.00
C ALA A 311 -15.29 10.89 -24.25
N TYR A 312 -14.12 11.52 -24.09
CA TYR A 312 -13.05 10.97 -23.26
C TYR A 312 -13.43 10.99 -21.78
N GLN A 313 -14.00 12.10 -21.31
CA GLN A 313 -14.51 12.20 -19.95
C GLN A 313 -15.66 11.21 -19.73
N ASP A 314 -16.61 11.11 -20.66
CA ASP A 314 -17.70 10.13 -20.57
C ASP A 314 -17.18 8.69 -20.43
N ALA A 315 -16.11 8.34 -21.15
CA ALA A 315 -15.48 7.02 -21.05
C ALA A 315 -14.85 6.79 -19.66
N VAL A 316 -14.18 7.79 -19.09
CA VAL A 316 -13.63 7.72 -17.72
C VAL A 316 -14.75 7.51 -16.70
N GLU A 317 -15.85 8.28 -16.79
CA GLU A 317 -17.00 8.17 -15.89
C GLU A 317 -17.70 6.82 -16.02
N GLN A 318 -17.90 6.34 -17.25
CA GLN A 318 -18.49 5.02 -17.49
C GLN A 318 -17.61 3.90 -16.93
N GLY A 319 -16.30 3.98 -17.11
CA GLY A 319 -15.36 3.02 -16.55
C GLY A 319 -15.33 3.07 -15.02
N TRP A 320 -15.49 4.24 -14.42
CA TRP A 320 -15.61 4.38 -12.96
C TRP A 320 -16.85 3.64 -12.44
N VAL A 321 -18.02 3.85 -13.07
CA VAL A 321 -19.26 3.11 -12.75
C VAL A 321 -19.08 1.61 -12.93
N ASN A 322 -18.41 1.17 -14.01
CA ASN A 322 -18.11 -0.24 -14.25
C ASN A 322 -17.23 -0.83 -13.14
N GLY A 323 -16.25 -0.07 -12.66
CA GLY A 323 -15.40 -0.41 -11.51
C GLY A 323 -16.20 -0.65 -10.24
N LEU A 324 -17.11 0.26 -9.91
CA LEU A 324 -17.97 0.13 -8.74
C LEU A 324 -18.87 -1.11 -8.81
N ARG A 325 -19.46 -1.37 -9.98
CA ARG A 325 -20.29 -2.57 -10.21
C ARG A 325 -19.48 -3.86 -10.09
N LEU A 326 -18.24 -3.86 -10.57
CA LEU A 326 -17.35 -4.99 -10.43
C LEU A 326 -17.00 -5.25 -8.95
N LEU A 327 -16.66 -4.21 -8.19
CA LEU A 327 -16.44 -4.33 -6.75
C LEU A 327 -17.66 -4.87 -6.01
N GLN A 328 -18.86 -4.42 -6.39
CA GLN A 328 -20.10 -4.92 -5.81
C GLN A 328 -20.32 -6.41 -6.08
N ALA A 329 -20.04 -6.89 -7.30
CA ALA A 329 -20.14 -8.30 -7.67
C ALA A 329 -19.12 -9.16 -6.91
N ILE A 330 -17.87 -8.70 -6.80
CA ILE A 330 -16.83 -9.37 -5.99
C ILE A 330 -17.27 -9.43 -4.51
N GLY A 331 -17.79 -8.32 -3.97
CA GLY A 331 -18.33 -8.24 -2.62
C GLY A 331 -19.56 -9.14 -2.40
N ALA A 332 -20.37 -9.37 -3.42
CA ALA A 332 -21.50 -10.29 -3.37
C ALA A 332 -21.07 -11.77 -3.27
N ASN A 333 -19.90 -12.10 -3.83
CA ASN A 333 -19.27 -13.40 -3.69
C ASN A 333 -18.49 -13.59 -2.37
N ALA A 334 -18.38 -12.54 -1.56
CA ALA A 334 -17.66 -12.58 -0.30
C ALA A 334 -18.29 -13.55 0.70
N ARG A 335 -17.46 -14.33 1.37
CA ARG A 335 -17.81 -15.06 2.60
C ARG A 335 -17.86 -14.11 3.79
N TYR A 336 -16.89 -13.21 3.87
CA TYR A 336 -16.70 -12.25 4.96
C TYR A 336 -15.87 -11.06 4.51
N PHE A 337 -15.91 -10.00 5.32
CA PHE A 337 -14.93 -8.92 5.35
C PHE A 337 -14.24 -8.92 6.71
N THR A 338 -12.92 -9.03 6.75
CA THR A 338 -12.11 -8.94 7.98
C THR A 338 -11.50 -7.55 8.14
N ASP A 339 -11.24 -7.14 9.37
CA ASP A 339 -10.46 -5.95 9.70
C ASP A 339 -8.95 -6.09 9.43
N SER A 340 -8.45 -7.31 9.20
CA SER A 340 -7.03 -7.61 8.98
C SER A 340 -6.77 -8.19 7.59
N ALA A 341 -6.03 -7.44 6.75
CA ALA A 341 -5.68 -7.89 5.40
C ALA A 341 -4.83 -9.17 5.37
N SER A 342 -4.01 -9.44 6.39
CA SER A 342 -3.18 -10.65 6.46
C SER A 342 -3.99 -11.91 6.76
N LYS A 343 -5.21 -11.78 7.31
CA LYS A 343 -6.08 -12.93 7.58
C LYS A 343 -6.60 -13.58 6.29
N VAL A 344 -6.76 -12.81 5.21
CA VAL A 344 -7.29 -13.35 3.94
C VAL A 344 -6.38 -14.43 3.36
N PRO A 345 -5.07 -14.19 3.12
CA PRO A 345 -4.14 -15.24 2.69
C PRO A 345 -4.13 -16.46 3.63
N LEU A 346 -4.13 -16.26 4.95
CA LEU A 346 -4.13 -17.35 5.93
C LEU A 346 -5.35 -18.26 5.76
N ASP A 347 -6.55 -17.67 5.64
CA ASP A 347 -7.78 -18.43 5.43
C ASP A 347 -7.80 -19.12 4.06
N VAL A 348 -7.19 -18.54 3.02
CA VAL A 348 -7.01 -19.19 1.71
C VAL A 348 -6.05 -20.37 1.83
N GLY A 349 -4.90 -20.20 2.50
CA GLY A 349 -3.92 -21.27 2.73
C GLY A 349 -4.49 -22.47 3.49
N MET A 350 -5.31 -22.19 4.51
CA MET A 350 -6.05 -23.21 5.27
C MET A 350 -7.23 -23.83 4.50
N GLY A 351 -7.64 -23.25 3.37
CA GLY A 351 -8.83 -23.67 2.62
C GLY A 351 -10.16 -23.25 3.25
N ASN A 352 -10.17 -22.31 4.20
CA ASN A 352 -11.38 -21.71 4.74
C ASN A 352 -12.04 -20.72 3.77
N ALA A 353 -11.24 -20.08 2.92
CA ALA A 353 -11.65 -19.28 1.77
C ALA A 353 -11.07 -19.88 0.48
N ALA A 354 -11.76 -19.71 -0.65
CA ALA A 354 -11.31 -20.24 -1.94
C ALA A 354 -10.34 -19.28 -2.65
N ALA A 355 -10.59 -17.98 -2.53
CA ALA A 355 -9.71 -16.94 -3.04
C ALA A 355 -9.91 -15.62 -2.27
N GLY A 356 -9.01 -14.67 -2.48
CA GLY A 356 -9.12 -13.34 -1.89
C GLY A 356 -8.07 -12.38 -2.41
N LEU A 357 -8.32 -11.09 -2.20
CA LEU A 357 -7.36 -10.05 -2.55
C LEU A 357 -6.24 -10.01 -1.51
N ALA A 358 -5.00 -9.90 -1.98
CA ALA A 358 -3.83 -9.80 -1.13
C ALA A 358 -2.79 -8.87 -1.75
N ILE A 359 -1.99 -8.23 -0.92
CA ILE A 359 -0.72 -7.68 -1.37
C ILE A 359 0.27 -8.83 -1.55
N ASP A 360 1.11 -8.73 -2.57
CA ASP A 360 1.98 -9.82 -3.04
C ASP A 360 2.72 -10.58 -1.95
N PHE A 361 3.44 -9.89 -1.09
CA PHE A 361 4.29 -10.54 -0.11
C PHE A 361 3.47 -11.30 0.94
N TYR A 362 2.24 -10.87 1.27
CA TYR A 362 1.36 -11.68 2.11
C TYR A 362 0.87 -12.93 1.38
N GLY A 363 0.46 -12.79 0.11
CA GLY A 363 -0.02 -13.92 -0.69
C GLY A 363 1.06 -14.95 -0.97
N ARG A 364 2.26 -14.49 -1.38
CA ARG A 364 3.41 -15.33 -1.74
C ARG A 364 4.04 -16.00 -0.53
N PHE A 365 4.23 -15.26 0.57
CA PHE A 365 4.71 -15.85 1.82
C PHE A 365 3.77 -16.94 2.30
N GLU A 366 2.46 -16.67 2.32
CA GLU A 366 1.50 -17.66 2.78
C GLU A 366 1.39 -18.87 1.84
N ALA A 367 1.48 -18.67 0.52
CA ALA A 367 1.53 -19.78 -0.43
C ALA A 367 2.75 -20.69 -0.18
N GLN A 368 3.93 -20.11 0.07
CA GLN A 368 5.13 -20.86 0.41
C GLN A 368 4.95 -21.67 1.71
N VAL A 369 4.44 -21.04 2.78
CA VAL A 369 4.23 -21.70 4.07
C VAL A 369 3.18 -22.80 3.97
N SER A 370 2.06 -22.51 3.32
CA SER A 370 0.94 -23.44 3.17
C SER A 370 1.28 -24.66 2.32
N ASN A 371 2.17 -24.49 1.33
CA ASN A 371 2.64 -25.59 0.47
C ASN A 371 3.87 -26.31 1.03
N HIS A 372 4.53 -25.79 2.07
CA HIS A 372 5.74 -26.39 2.62
C HIS A 372 5.48 -27.83 3.11
N GLY A 373 6.34 -28.76 2.68
CA GLY A 373 6.22 -30.18 3.01
C GLY A 373 5.07 -30.91 2.29
N ARG A 374 4.30 -30.22 1.44
CA ARG A 374 3.31 -30.86 0.56
C ARG A 374 3.98 -31.34 -0.73
N GLY A 375 3.45 -32.41 -1.31
CA GLY A 375 3.83 -32.89 -2.65
C GLY A 375 3.14 -32.16 -3.80
N TRP A 376 2.32 -31.14 -3.51
CA TRP A 376 1.59 -30.33 -4.49
C TRP A 376 1.32 -28.92 -3.94
N ASP A 377 1.06 -27.98 -4.86
CA ASP A 377 0.79 -26.57 -4.52
C ASP A 377 -0.70 -26.32 -4.30
N ALA A 378 -1.16 -26.45 -3.06
CA ALA A 378 -2.57 -26.22 -2.71
C ALA A 378 -2.96 -24.74 -2.81
N MET A 379 -2.06 -23.82 -2.42
CA MET A 379 -2.28 -22.38 -2.49
C MET A 379 -1.36 -21.75 -3.54
N ALA A 380 -1.84 -20.71 -4.21
CA ALA A 380 -1.02 -19.87 -5.07
C ALA A 380 -1.42 -18.40 -4.96
N TYR A 381 -0.54 -17.54 -5.46
CA TYR A 381 -0.76 -16.11 -5.62
C TYR A 381 -0.43 -15.71 -7.05
N VAL A 382 -1.19 -14.78 -7.60
CA VAL A 382 -0.94 -14.20 -8.91
C VAL A 382 -1.18 -12.70 -8.89
N THR A 383 -0.29 -11.96 -9.54
CA THR A 383 -0.51 -10.55 -9.87
C THR A 383 -1.19 -10.47 -11.24
N PRO A 384 -2.44 -9.97 -11.33
CA PRO A 384 -3.13 -9.78 -12.59
C PRO A 384 -2.36 -8.87 -13.56
N ARG A 385 -1.99 -9.39 -14.73
CA ARG A 385 -1.20 -8.65 -15.72
C ARG A 385 -1.98 -7.48 -16.30
N GLY A 386 -1.32 -6.32 -16.39
CA GLY A 386 -1.94 -5.07 -16.81
C GLY A 386 -3.11 -4.61 -15.92
N GLU A 387 -3.31 -5.23 -14.76
CA GLU A 387 -4.40 -4.88 -13.83
C GLU A 387 -3.91 -4.60 -12.40
N SER A 388 -2.60 -4.63 -12.14
CA SER A 388 -2.02 -4.23 -10.85
C SER A 388 -1.05 -3.08 -11.04
N GLY A 389 -1.18 -2.06 -10.20
CA GLY A 389 -0.11 -1.06 -10.03
C GLY A 389 1.11 -1.65 -9.32
N VAL A 390 2.26 -1.00 -9.52
CA VAL A 390 3.52 -1.31 -8.85
C VAL A 390 3.92 -0.10 -8.01
N SER A 391 3.69 -0.21 -6.70
CA SER A 391 3.95 0.87 -5.74
C SER A 391 5.20 0.60 -4.92
N ALA A 392 5.91 1.66 -4.53
CA ALA A 392 7.09 1.55 -3.69
C ALA A 392 6.79 1.77 -2.19
N ASP A 393 7.52 1.07 -1.33
CA ASP A 393 7.50 1.28 0.12
C ASP A 393 8.61 2.26 0.54
N PRO A 394 8.26 3.44 1.12
CA PRO A 394 9.19 4.53 1.34
C PRO A 394 10.04 4.34 2.60
N ILE A 395 11.29 4.83 2.55
CA ILE A 395 12.11 5.21 3.71
C ILE A 395 12.34 6.72 3.67
N SER A 396 12.22 7.38 4.83
CA SER A 396 12.37 8.83 4.95
C SER A 396 13.13 9.22 6.22
N ILE A 397 13.82 10.36 6.19
CA ILE A 397 14.41 10.98 7.38
C ILE A 397 13.42 12.00 7.95
N LEU A 398 13.19 11.92 9.26
CA LEU A 398 12.35 12.86 9.98
C LEU A 398 13.12 14.17 10.24
N ARG A 399 12.41 15.29 10.16
CA ARG A 399 12.95 16.61 10.53
C ARG A 399 13.49 16.59 11.95
N GLY A 400 14.68 17.15 12.15
CA GLY A 400 15.36 17.16 13.44
C GLY A 400 15.79 15.76 13.88
N ALA A 401 16.11 14.84 12.95
CA ALA A 401 16.62 13.51 13.27
C ALA A 401 17.94 13.59 14.07
N PRO A 402 18.00 13.07 15.32
CA PRO A 402 19.20 13.19 16.15
C PRO A 402 20.45 12.47 15.59
N ARG A 403 20.27 11.41 14.78
CA ARG A 403 21.36 10.61 14.19
C ARG A 403 21.30 10.61 12.66
N ARG A 404 21.18 11.82 12.08
CA ARG A 404 21.06 12.03 10.63
C ARG A 404 22.10 11.26 9.79
N GLU A 405 23.36 11.25 10.20
CA GLU A 405 24.42 10.55 9.45
C GLU A 405 24.17 9.04 9.36
N ILE A 406 23.79 8.40 10.47
CA ILE A 406 23.49 6.96 10.50
C ILE A 406 22.20 6.68 9.72
N ALA A 407 21.22 7.58 9.79
CA ALA A 407 19.99 7.47 9.03
C ALA A 407 20.25 7.50 7.51
N VAL A 408 21.14 8.38 7.03
CA VAL A 408 21.55 8.42 5.62
C VAL A 408 22.22 7.10 5.22
N ARG A 409 23.15 6.59 6.04
CA ARG A 409 23.80 5.28 5.79
C ARG A 409 22.80 4.12 5.75
N PHE A 410 21.72 4.19 6.53
CA PHE A 410 20.66 3.18 6.48
C PHE A 410 19.91 3.22 5.13
N ILE A 411 19.61 4.41 4.61
CA ILE A 411 19.03 4.55 3.26
C ILE A 411 20.02 4.02 2.20
N GLU A 412 21.31 4.33 2.32
CA GLU A 412 22.34 3.79 1.42
C GLU A 412 22.34 2.26 1.43
N TYR A 413 22.29 1.64 2.61
CA TYR A 413 22.20 0.20 2.74
C TYR A 413 20.93 -0.35 2.07
N LEU A 414 19.77 0.22 2.36
CA LEU A 414 18.49 -0.22 1.79
C LEU A 414 18.48 -0.17 0.26
N LEU A 415 19.06 0.85 -0.35
CA LEU A 415 19.10 1.03 -1.82
C LEU A 415 20.29 0.32 -2.49
N SER A 416 21.26 -0.17 -1.71
CA SER A 416 22.40 -0.94 -2.21
C SER A 416 22.01 -2.34 -2.66
N GLU A 417 22.84 -2.98 -3.50
CA GLU A 417 22.65 -4.39 -3.87
C GLU A 417 22.57 -5.29 -2.63
N ASP A 418 23.38 -5.04 -1.59
CA ASP A 418 23.39 -5.82 -0.35
C ASP A 418 22.02 -5.76 0.38
N GLY A 419 21.42 -4.58 0.48
CA GLY A 419 20.08 -4.42 1.07
C GLY A 419 18.98 -5.05 0.21
N GLN A 420 19.11 -4.98 -1.12
CA GLN A 420 18.11 -5.51 -2.04
C GLN A 420 18.06 -7.04 -2.09
N ARG A 421 19.19 -7.71 -1.84
CA ARG A 421 19.23 -9.18 -1.71
C ARG A 421 18.30 -9.69 -0.61
N LEU A 422 18.19 -8.97 0.51
CA LEU A 422 17.32 -9.37 1.64
C LEU A 422 15.84 -9.52 1.23
N TRP A 423 15.36 -8.74 0.26
CA TRP A 423 13.95 -8.77 -0.13
C TRP A 423 13.52 -10.07 -0.80
N CYS A 424 14.39 -10.67 -1.61
CA CYS A 424 14.01 -11.71 -2.57
C CYS A 424 14.81 -13.01 -2.47
N TYR A 425 15.98 -13.00 -1.82
CA TYR A 425 16.80 -14.19 -1.67
C TYR A 425 16.16 -15.20 -0.71
N ARG A 426 16.45 -16.48 -0.93
CA ARG A 426 16.05 -17.55 -0.01
C ARG A 426 16.84 -17.44 1.31
N PRO A 427 16.22 -17.80 2.45
CA PRO A 427 16.94 -17.86 3.72
C PRO A 427 18.18 -18.75 3.65
N GLY A 428 19.32 -18.25 4.14
CA GLY A 428 20.60 -18.96 4.16
C GLY A 428 21.48 -18.76 2.92
N GLU A 429 20.98 -18.10 1.88
CA GLU A 429 21.81 -17.71 0.74
C GLU A 429 22.84 -16.64 1.15
N PRO A 430 24.06 -16.63 0.57
CA PRO A 430 25.06 -15.61 0.87
C PRO A 430 24.56 -14.17 0.64
N GLY A 431 24.58 -13.35 1.69
CA GLY A 431 24.09 -11.97 1.64
C GLY A 431 22.56 -11.83 1.58
N GLY A 432 21.82 -12.95 1.63
CA GLY A 432 20.37 -12.99 1.75
C GLY A 432 19.91 -12.98 3.21
N PRO A 433 18.60 -13.15 3.46
CA PRO A 433 18.07 -13.24 4.81
C PRO A 433 18.56 -14.50 5.53
N GLU A 434 18.62 -14.46 6.86
CA GLU A 434 19.07 -15.60 7.67
C GLU A 434 17.92 -16.44 8.20
N LYS A 435 16.83 -15.79 8.62
CA LYS A 435 15.73 -16.44 9.35
C LYS A 435 14.42 -16.41 8.59
N TYR A 436 14.08 -15.27 7.98
CA TYR A 436 12.79 -15.05 7.34
C TYR A 436 12.93 -14.75 5.86
N ALA A 437 12.23 -15.52 5.00
CA ALA A 437 12.08 -15.13 3.61
C ALA A 437 11.14 -13.92 3.53
N LEU A 438 11.61 -12.80 2.97
CA LEU A 438 10.81 -11.56 2.94
C LEU A 438 9.79 -11.53 1.80
N GLN A 439 10.04 -12.27 0.71
CA GLN A 439 9.11 -12.42 -0.42
C GLN A 439 8.67 -11.09 -1.06
N ARG A 440 9.57 -10.11 -1.14
CA ARG A 440 9.29 -8.80 -1.76
C ARG A 440 10.13 -8.55 -3.00
N PHE A 441 9.65 -7.63 -3.84
CA PHE A 441 10.30 -7.28 -5.09
C PHE A 441 11.40 -6.23 -4.85
N PRO A 442 12.67 -6.54 -5.19
CA PRO A 442 13.71 -5.53 -5.14
C PRO A 442 13.37 -4.38 -6.07
N ILE A 443 13.71 -3.15 -5.69
CA ILE A 443 13.40 -1.96 -6.49
C ILE A 443 14.43 -1.70 -7.60
N ARG A 444 15.66 -2.20 -7.45
CA ARG A 444 16.73 -1.94 -8.43
C ARG A 444 16.48 -2.67 -9.76
N ARG A 445 16.73 -1.98 -10.86
CA ARG A 445 16.56 -2.46 -12.24
C ARG A 445 17.43 -3.67 -12.59
N ASP A 446 18.59 -3.79 -11.94
CA ASP A 446 19.59 -4.83 -12.18
C ASP A 446 19.27 -6.17 -11.50
N PHE A 447 18.09 -6.31 -10.89
CA PHE A 447 17.49 -7.56 -10.41
C PHE A 447 16.46 -8.17 -11.38
N TYR A 448 16.26 -7.55 -12.56
CA TYR A 448 15.25 -7.97 -13.54
C TYR A 448 15.86 -8.09 -14.95
N PRO A 449 15.28 -8.91 -15.85
CA PRO A 449 15.74 -9.02 -17.24
C PRO A 449 15.85 -7.65 -17.90
N SER A 450 16.91 -7.40 -18.68
CA SER A 450 17.17 -6.09 -19.27
C SER A 450 17.81 -6.19 -20.65
N ALA A 451 17.50 -5.22 -21.52
CA ALA A 451 18.23 -5.03 -22.77
C ALA A 451 19.66 -4.49 -22.53
N ASN A 452 19.93 -3.89 -21.36
CA ASN A 452 21.28 -3.47 -20.99
C ASN A 452 22.11 -4.72 -20.59
N PRO A 453 23.24 -5.01 -21.27
CA PRO A 453 24.02 -6.23 -21.02
C PRO A 453 24.55 -6.35 -19.58
N ALA A 454 24.91 -5.23 -18.95
CA ALA A 454 25.40 -5.24 -17.56
C ALA A 454 24.28 -5.58 -16.57
N PHE A 455 23.07 -5.03 -16.78
CA PHE A 455 21.91 -5.36 -15.96
C PHE A 455 21.44 -6.80 -16.20
N GLN A 456 21.48 -7.29 -17.44
CA GLN A 456 21.17 -8.69 -17.74
C GLN A 456 22.14 -9.64 -17.03
N ALA A 457 23.46 -9.36 -17.08
CA ALA A 457 24.44 -10.14 -16.35
C ALA A 457 24.24 -10.10 -14.83
N SER A 458 23.78 -8.96 -14.30
CA SER A 458 23.42 -8.82 -12.88
C SER A 458 22.20 -9.66 -12.52
N TYR A 459 21.14 -9.59 -13.31
CA TYR A 459 19.95 -10.41 -13.14
C TYR A 459 20.28 -11.90 -13.12
N GLU A 460 21.05 -12.41 -14.09
CA GLU A 460 21.43 -13.83 -14.14
C GLU A 460 22.33 -14.24 -12.97
N ARG A 461 23.09 -13.32 -12.37
CA ARG A 461 23.85 -13.57 -11.12
C ARG A 461 22.91 -13.70 -9.91
N HIS A 462 21.83 -12.92 -9.86
CA HIS A 462 20.88 -12.94 -8.75
C HIS A 462 19.89 -14.12 -8.82
N ARG A 463 19.43 -14.44 -10.03
CA ARG A 463 18.35 -15.40 -10.31
C ARG A 463 18.49 -16.76 -9.62
N PRO A 464 19.69 -17.38 -9.50
CA PRO A 464 19.82 -18.67 -8.83
C PRO A 464 19.50 -18.60 -7.33
N HIS A 465 19.63 -17.44 -6.68
CA HIS A 465 19.48 -17.25 -5.23
C HIS A 465 18.07 -16.80 -4.81
N THR A 466 17.28 -16.27 -5.73
CA THR A 466 15.93 -15.74 -5.44
C THR A 466 14.95 -16.87 -5.17
N THR A 467 13.91 -16.60 -4.36
CA THR A 467 12.88 -17.63 -4.10
C THR A 467 12.07 -17.92 -5.36
N ASP A 468 11.74 -16.89 -6.12
CA ASP A 468 11.03 -16.99 -7.39
C ASP A 468 11.84 -16.38 -8.53
N ASP A 469 11.51 -16.76 -9.76
CA ASP A 469 12.10 -16.19 -10.97
C ASP A 469 11.54 -14.79 -11.24
N LEU A 470 12.32 -13.75 -10.92
CA LEU A 470 11.91 -12.34 -11.10
C LEU A 470 11.74 -11.94 -12.57
N GLY A 471 12.17 -12.77 -13.53
CA GLY A 471 11.88 -12.56 -14.96
C GLY A 471 10.55 -13.17 -15.42
N ALA A 472 9.80 -13.85 -14.54
CA ALA A 472 8.51 -14.42 -14.92
C ALA A 472 7.49 -13.30 -15.22
N PRO A 473 6.58 -13.46 -16.21
CA PRO A 473 5.66 -12.40 -16.63
C PRO A 473 4.73 -11.83 -15.53
N THR A 474 4.50 -12.57 -14.46
CA THR A 474 3.67 -12.17 -13.31
C THR A 474 4.47 -11.71 -12.10
N LEU A 475 5.81 -11.69 -12.19
CA LEU A 475 6.74 -11.35 -11.11
C LEU A 475 7.75 -10.25 -11.49
N ASP A 476 7.96 -10.00 -12.79
CA ASP A 476 8.79 -8.90 -13.25
C ASP A 476 8.09 -7.56 -12.97
N ALA A 477 8.50 -6.90 -11.88
CA ALA A 477 7.88 -5.66 -11.41
C ALA A 477 8.04 -4.50 -12.41
N TYR A 478 9.10 -4.49 -13.22
CA TYR A 478 9.29 -3.46 -14.25
C TYR A 478 8.35 -3.69 -15.43
N ARG A 479 8.23 -4.92 -15.89
CA ARG A 479 7.24 -5.28 -16.91
C ARG A 479 5.81 -5.02 -16.42
N LEU A 480 5.48 -5.42 -15.20
CA LEU A 480 4.14 -5.21 -14.64
C LEU A 480 3.81 -3.72 -14.55
N ALA A 481 4.77 -2.88 -14.20
CA ALA A 481 4.61 -1.43 -14.18
C ALA A 481 4.37 -0.89 -15.59
N GLU A 482 5.08 -1.36 -16.63
CA GLU A 482 4.84 -0.95 -18.03
C GLU A 482 3.43 -1.31 -18.54
N GLU A 483 2.87 -2.43 -18.07
CA GLU A 483 1.57 -2.93 -18.52
C GLU A 483 0.35 -2.21 -17.89
N TYR A 484 0.56 -1.39 -16.85
CA TYR A 484 -0.49 -0.66 -16.14
C TYR A 484 -0.06 0.78 -15.83
N VAL A 485 -0.79 1.77 -16.39
CA VAL A 485 -0.58 3.20 -16.12
C VAL A 485 -1.66 3.74 -15.20
N TYR A 486 -1.24 4.31 -14.07
CA TYR A 486 -2.11 5.00 -13.13
C TYR A 486 -2.36 6.44 -13.56
N HIS A 487 -3.63 6.83 -13.67
CA HIS A 487 -4.03 8.21 -13.93
C HIS A 487 -4.71 8.80 -12.68
N PRO A 488 -4.02 9.63 -11.88
CA PRO A 488 -4.54 10.09 -10.59
C PRO A 488 -5.94 10.71 -10.64
N ARG A 489 -6.25 11.47 -11.69
CA ARG A 489 -7.55 12.14 -11.84
C ARG A 489 -8.71 11.17 -11.84
N TRP A 490 -8.55 9.96 -12.37
CA TRP A 490 -9.65 9.02 -12.54
C TRP A 490 -10.24 8.55 -11.20
N THR A 491 -9.42 8.39 -10.16
CA THR A 491 -9.88 7.80 -8.88
C THR A 491 -9.30 8.40 -7.61
N ALA A 492 -8.17 9.12 -7.63
CA ALA A 492 -7.50 9.57 -6.41
C ALA A 492 -8.39 10.48 -5.55
N GLY A 493 -9.15 11.37 -6.21
CA GLY A 493 -10.14 12.24 -5.55
C GLY A 493 -11.30 11.48 -4.89
N HIS A 494 -11.58 10.27 -5.37
CA HIS A 494 -12.63 9.39 -4.84
C HIS A 494 -12.11 8.40 -3.80
N PHE A 495 -10.82 8.33 -3.51
CA PHE A 495 -10.23 7.27 -2.70
C PHE A 495 -10.89 7.11 -1.32
N GLY A 496 -11.16 8.23 -0.63
CA GLY A 496 -11.89 8.22 0.64
C GLY A 496 -13.35 7.75 0.48
N LEU A 497 -14.03 8.28 -0.54
CA LEU A 497 -15.42 7.95 -0.86
C LEU A 497 -15.60 6.47 -1.22
N LEU A 498 -14.67 5.90 -1.98
CA LEU A 498 -14.67 4.51 -2.42
C LEU A 498 -14.68 3.55 -1.24
N ARG A 499 -13.87 3.84 -0.20
CA ARG A 499 -13.83 3.05 1.04
C ARG A 499 -15.18 3.03 1.75
N ASP A 500 -15.82 4.20 1.82
CA ASP A 500 -17.14 4.36 2.44
C ASP A 500 -18.25 3.72 1.60
N LEU A 501 -18.15 3.80 0.28
CA LEU A 501 -19.08 3.17 -0.64
C LEU A 501 -19.03 1.64 -0.55
N VAL A 502 -17.82 1.05 -0.57
CA VAL A 502 -17.63 -0.40 -0.38
C VAL A 502 -18.17 -0.83 0.98
N ARG A 503 -17.93 -0.05 2.03
CA ARG A 503 -18.48 -0.31 3.36
C ARG A 503 -20.02 -0.33 3.33
N ALA A 504 -20.67 0.69 2.79
CA ALA A 504 -22.12 0.74 2.72
C ALA A 504 -22.69 -0.41 1.87
N MET A 505 -22.11 -0.65 0.69
CA MET A 505 -22.68 -1.57 -0.30
C MET A 505 -22.37 -3.05 -0.03
N CYS A 506 -21.22 -3.38 0.56
CA CYS A 506 -20.76 -4.78 0.75
C CYS A 506 -20.67 -5.22 2.20
N LEU A 507 -20.48 -4.31 3.17
CA LEU A 507 -20.34 -4.66 4.58
C LEU A 507 -21.65 -4.41 5.32
N ASP A 508 -22.08 -3.15 5.41
CA ASP A 508 -23.23 -2.74 6.22
C ASP A 508 -24.57 -3.23 5.64
N ALA A 509 -24.68 -3.32 4.31
CA ALA A 509 -25.77 -3.98 3.57
C ALA A 509 -25.39 -5.39 3.04
N GLY A 510 -24.29 -5.96 3.53
CA GLY A 510 -23.69 -7.19 2.98
C GLY A 510 -24.55 -8.44 3.12
N GLN A 511 -25.39 -8.52 4.16
CA GLN A 511 -26.30 -9.65 4.32
C GLN A 511 -27.38 -9.65 3.23
N GLU A 512 -27.96 -8.49 2.95
CA GLU A 512 -28.95 -8.28 1.90
C GLU A 512 -28.32 -8.49 0.53
N LEU A 513 -27.10 -7.98 0.30
CA LEU A 513 -26.35 -8.20 -0.95
C LEU A 513 -26.21 -9.69 -1.25
N ARG A 514 -25.72 -10.49 -0.29
CA ARG A 514 -25.54 -11.94 -0.48
C ARG A 514 -26.87 -12.67 -0.69
N LYS A 515 -27.95 -12.24 -0.01
CA LYS A 515 -29.28 -12.83 -0.23
C LYS A 515 -29.80 -12.54 -1.65
N ALA A 516 -29.63 -11.30 -2.13
CA ALA A 516 -30.03 -10.89 -3.46
C ALA A 516 -29.24 -11.63 -4.54
N TRP A 517 -27.92 -11.67 -4.38
CA TRP A 517 -27.03 -12.38 -5.29
C TRP A 517 -27.31 -13.88 -5.30
N GLY A 518 -27.49 -14.51 -4.13
CA GLY A 518 -27.89 -15.91 -4.04
C GLY A 518 -29.21 -16.21 -4.76
N ALA A 519 -30.18 -15.29 -4.72
CA ALA A 519 -31.42 -15.42 -5.49
C ALA A 519 -31.18 -15.32 -7.01
N ILE A 520 -30.31 -14.40 -7.46
CA ILE A 520 -29.89 -14.30 -8.87
C ILE A 520 -29.18 -15.57 -9.32
N VAL A 521 -28.24 -16.09 -8.52
CA VAL A 521 -27.52 -17.35 -8.84
C VAL A 521 -28.49 -18.52 -8.94
N ALA A 522 -29.42 -18.66 -7.99
CA ALA A 522 -30.43 -19.71 -8.00
C ALA A 522 -31.39 -19.62 -9.20
N ALA A 523 -31.61 -18.40 -9.73
CA ALA A 523 -32.45 -18.12 -10.87
C ALA A 523 -31.75 -18.31 -12.24
N GLY A 524 -30.55 -18.91 -12.28
CA GLY A 524 -29.79 -19.15 -13.51
C GLY A 524 -28.66 -18.15 -13.76
N GLY A 525 -28.41 -17.25 -12.80
CA GLY A 525 -27.30 -16.30 -12.82
C GLY A 525 -27.66 -14.94 -13.44
N PRO A 526 -26.69 -14.00 -13.47
CA PRO A 526 -26.95 -12.60 -13.82
C PRO A 526 -27.53 -12.38 -15.22
N ALA A 527 -27.12 -13.21 -16.20
CA ALA A 527 -27.63 -13.13 -17.57
C ALA A 527 -29.11 -13.53 -17.68
N ALA A 528 -29.59 -14.41 -16.79
CA ALA A 528 -30.99 -14.83 -16.74
C ALA A 528 -31.88 -13.85 -15.96
N CYS A 529 -31.30 -12.94 -15.18
CA CYS A 529 -32.02 -11.99 -14.33
C CYS A 529 -31.60 -10.54 -14.57
N PRO A 530 -31.79 -9.99 -15.79
CA PRO A 530 -31.33 -8.65 -16.14
C PRO A 530 -31.97 -7.56 -15.27
N ARG A 531 -33.26 -7.67 -14.91
CA ARG A 531 -33.93 -6.67 -14.07
C ARG A 531 -33.42 -6.72 -12.63
N ALA A 532 -33.23 -7.93 -12.09
CA ALA A 532 -32.62 -8.09 -10.78
C ALA A 532 -31.20 -7.53 -10.72
N LEU A 533 -30.40 -7.77 -11.77
CA LEU A 533 -29.04 -7.26 -11.86
C LEU A 533 -29.01 -5.74 -11.93
N GLU A 534 -29.88 -5.13 -12.74
CA GLU A 534 -30.01 -3.67 -12.84
C GLU A 534 -30.37 -3.03 -11.50
N ALA A 535 -31.34 -3.60 -10.78
CA ALA A 535 -31.72 -3.13 -9.44
C ALA A 535 -30.58 -3.28 -8.42
N LEU A 536 -29.83 -4.40 -8.48
CA LEU A 536 -28.68 -4.65 -7.60
C LEU A 536 -27.56 -3.63 -7.84
N GLN A 537 -27.26 -3.32 -9.10
CA GLN A 537 -26.15 -2.47 -9.55
C GLN A 537 -26.45 -0.97 -9.60
N ARG A 538 -27.60 -0.55 -9.08
CA ARG A 538 -27.97 0.86 -8.98
C ARG A 538 -27.05 1.59 -7.99
N LEU A 539 -26.48 2.72 -8.42
CA LEU A 539 -25.67 3.59 -7.56
C LEU A 539 -26.54 4.45 -6.64
N PRO A 540 -25.98 4.98 -5.53
CA PRO A 540 -26.69 5.88 -4.62
C PRO A 540 -27.36 7.08 -5.32
N GLN A 541 -28.57 7.41 -4.89
CA GLN A 541 -29.39 8.52 -5.41
C GLN A 541 -29.65 9.62 -4.37
N VAL A 542 -29.32 9.35 -3.10
CA VAL A 542 -29.55 10.23 -1.94
C VAL A 542 -28.22 10.45 -1.22
N PRO A 543 -27.91 11.66 -0.72
CA PRO A 543 -28.70 12.90 -0.75
C PRO A 543 -28.80 13.54 -2.15
N GLU A 544 -27.96 13.12 -3.08
CA GLU A 544 -28.04 13.43 -4.51
C GLU A 544 -27.47 12.26 -5.33
N PRO A 545 -27.73 12.17 -6.65
CA PRO A 545 -27.18 11.11 -7.49
C PRO A 545 -25.66 11.03 -7.42
N LEU A 546 -25.13 9.84 -7.09
CA LEU A 546 -23.70 9.56 -7.12
C LEU A 546 -23.26 9.38 -8.57
N THR A 547 -22.49 10.35 -9.06
CA THR A 547 -21.76 10.31 -10.32
C THR A 547 -20.27 10.44 -10.02
N TRP A 548 -19.44 10.30 -11.04
CA TRP A 548 -18.01 10.58 -10.91
C TRP A 548 -17.78 12.03 -10.41
N THR A 549 -18.47 13.01 -11.00
CA THR A 549 -18.33 14.42 -10.64
C THR A 549 -18.88 14.73 -9.24
N SER A 550 -20.09 14.27 -8.88
CA SER A 550 -20.66 14.57 -7.57
C SER A 550 -19.85 13.92 -6.44
N GLY A 551 -19.30 12.72 -6.68
CA GLY A 551 -18.43 12.03 -5.73
C GLY A 551 -17.20 12.82 -5.29
N LEU A 552 -16.62 13.67 -6.15
CA LEU A 552 -15.48 14.53 -5.81
C LEU A 552 -15.82 15.62 -4.77
N ALA A 553 -17.09 16.04 -4.71
CA ALA A 553 -17.55 17.12 -3.85
C ALA A 553 -18.26 16.61 -2.59
N MET A 554 -18.85 15.41 -2.62
CA MET A 554 -19.70 14.89 -1.54
C MET A 554 -19.02 14.89 -0.16
N GLY A 555 -17.75 14.49 -0.07
CA GLY A 555 -17.02 14.47 1.19
C GLY A 555 -16.76 15.85 1.81
N LYS A 556 -16.92 16.93 1.03
CA LYS A 556 -16.88 18.32 1.53
C LYS A 556 -18.28 18.87 1.83
N LYS A 557 -19.30 18.37 1.12
CA LYS A 557 -20.67 18.89 1.16
C LYS A 557 -21.52 18.26 2.28
N TYR A 558 -21.25 17.01 2.63
CA TYR A 558 -22.06 16.25 3.58
C TYR A 558 -21.21 15.63 4.69
N ASP A 559 -21.82 15.43 5.85
CA ASP A 559 -21.21 14.63 6.92
C ASP A 559 -21.06 13.17 6.46
N ARG A 560 -19.92 12.59 6.79
CA ARG A 560 -19.55 11.24 6.38
C ARG A 560 -20.50 10.17 6.96
N LEU A 561 -20.93 10.31 8.21
CA LEU A 561 -21.79 9.32 8.87
C LEU A 561 -23.21 9.38 8.29
N ASP A 562 -23.69 10.58 7.97
CA ASP A 562 -24.98 10.76 7.31
C ASP A 562 -24.98 10.13 5.91
N LEU A 563 -23.95 10.38 5.10
CA LEU A 563 -23.79 9.72 3.79
C LEU A 563 -23.80 8.20 3.91
N LEU A 564 -23.00 7.63 4.81
CA LEU A 564 -22.95 6.18 5.04
C LEU A 564 -24.31 5.62 5.45
N ARG A 565 -25.05 6.33 6.31
CA ARG A 565 -26.39 5.92 6.75
C ARG A 565 -27.36 5.88 5.57
N GLU A 566 -27.48 6.97 4.81
CA GLU A 566 -28.41 7.08 3.68
C GLU A 566 -28.10 6.01 2.61
N TRP A 567 -26.83 5.85 2.25
CA TRP A 567 -26.42 4.85 1.27
C TRP A 567 -26.69 3.43 1.74
N THR A 568 -26.43 3.11 3.01
CA THR A 568 -26.73 1.78 3.58
C THR A 568 -28.22 1.47 3.52
N LEU A 569 -29.08 2.44 3.85
CA LEU A 569 -30.53 2.27 3.76
C LEU A 569 -30.99 2.03 2.32
N GLN A 570 -30.47 2.80 1.37
CA GLN A 570 -30.77 2.59 -0.06
C GLN A 570 -30.31 1.20 -0.53
N TYR A 571 -29.07 0.81 -0.21
CA TYR A 571 -28.53 -0.50 -0.62
C TYR A 571 -29.36 -1.66 -0.05
N ARG A 572 -29.79 -1.59 1.21
CA ARG A 572 -30.66 -2.63 1.78
C ARG A 572 -31.99 -2.74 1.04
N ALA A 573 -32.63 -1.61 0.75
CA ALA A 573 -33.89 -1.59 0.01
C ALA A 573 -33.73 -2.14 -1.41
N GLN A 574 -32.69 -1.72 -2.14
CA GLN A 574 -32.47 -2.15 -3.52
C GLN A 574 -32.05 -3.62 -3.62
N TYR A 575 -31.31 -4.15 -2.64
CA TYR A 575 -30.98 -5.58 -2.62
C TYR A 575 -32.22 -6.43 -2.31
N ALA A 576 -33.13 -5.97 -1.46
CA ALA A 576 -34.42 -6.63 -1.27
C ALA A 576 -35.27 -6.62 -2.57
N GLU A 577 -35.27 -5.50 -3.30
CA GLU A 577 -35.89 -5.36 -4.62
C GLU A 577 -35.28 -6.36 -5.62
N ALA A 578 -33.95 -6.40 -5.76
CA ALA A 578 -33.24 -7.31 -6.64
C ALA A 578 -33.54 -8.79 -6.33
N ALA A 579 -33.56 -9.16 -5.04
CA ALA A 579 -33.92 -10.51 -4.62
C ALA A 579 -35.35 -10.90 -5.03
N ARG A 580 -36.29 -9.96 -4.98
CA ARG A 580 -37.68 -10.16 -5.42
C ARG A 580 -37.74 -10.33 -6.94
N LEU A 581 -37.07 -9.45 -7.69
CA LEU A 581 -37.02 -9.51 -9.15
C LEU A 581 -36.41 -10.82 -9.65
N ALA A 582 -35.32 -11.29 -9.04
CA ALA A 582 -34.70 -12.57 -9.40
C ALA A 582 -35.69 -13.75 -9.25
N ARG A 583 -36.49 -13.76 -8.17
CA ARG A 583 -37.52 -14.78 -7.96
C ARG A 583 -38.69 -14.68 -8.94
N GLU A 584 -38.94 -13.51 -9.52
CA GLU A 584 -39.95 -13.31 -10.55
C GLU A 584 -39.44 -13.76 -11.91
N GLU A 585 -38.18 -13.42 -12.24
CA GLU A 585 -37.50 -13.83 -13.48
C GLU A 585 -37.21 -15.34 -13.53
N ALA A 586 -37.10 -15.99 -12.36
CA ALA A 586 -36.97 -17.45 -12.25
C ALA A 586 -38.27 -18.22 -12.54
N ARG A 587 -39.44 -17.54 -12.60
CA ARG A 587 -40.72 -18.21 -12.85
C ARG A 587 -40.84 -18.54 -14.35
N PRO A 588 -41.25 -19.78 -14.70
CA PRO A 588 -41.38 -20.21 -16.08
C PRO A 588 -42.45 -19.46 -16.87
#